data_AF-A0A6N0LEX4-F1
#
_entry.id   AF-A0A6N0LEX4-F1
#
_cell.length_a   1.000
_cell.length_b   1.000
_cell.length_c   1.000
_cell.angle_alpha   90.00
_cell.angle_beta   90.00
_cell.angle_gamma   90.00
#
_symmetry.space_group_name_H-M   'P 1'
#
loop_
_entity.id
_entity.type
_entity.pdbx_description
1 polymer ?
#
loop_
_entity_poly.entity_id
_entity_poly.type
_entity_poly.pdbx_seq_one_letter_code
_entity_poly.pdbx_strand_id
1 'polypeptide(L)' 'MTELPKKTKLNKKDGQLLIRINTAERDEFIHLCDSLDTSAARELRKFIRSFIKKNQSADIPTEEQHCG' A
#
# COMPACT_ATOMS: atom_id res chain seq x y z
N MET A 1 -20.86 -6.39 41.40
CA MET A 1 -20.99 -5.56 40.19
C MET A 1 -19.60 -5.37 39.62
N THR A 2 -19.29 -5.97 38.47
CA THR A 2 -17.99 -5.79 37.79
C THR A 2 -18.25 -5.82 36.29
N GLU A 3 -18.34 -4.62 35.73
CA GLU A 3 -18.58 -4.36 34.32
C GLU A 3 -17.27 -4.58 33.54
N LEU A 4 -17.29 -5.50 32.58
CA LEU A 4 -16.18 -5.72 31.64
C LEU A 4 -16.24 -4.65 30.53
N PRO A 5 -15.10 -4.09 30.10
CA PRO A 5 -15.08 -3.00 29.12
C PRO A 5 -15.52 -3.50 27.74
N LYS A 6 -16.53 -2.84 27.18
CA LYS A 6 -17.01 -3.03 25.80
C LYS A 6 -15.88 -2.70 24.82
N LYS A 7 -15.29 -3.73 24.20
CA LYS A 7 -14.37 -3.55 23.07
C LYS A 7 -15.16 -3.04 21.86
N THR A 8 -15.14 -1.73 21.67
CA THR A 8 -15.62 -1.05 20.46
C THR A 8 -14.90 -1.64 19.26
N LYS A 9 -15.66 -2.26 18.33
CA LYS A 9 -15.14 -2.78 17.06
C LYS A 9 -14.69 -1.59 16.20
N LEU A 10 -13.45 -1.14 16.40
CA LEU A 10 -12.81 -0.17 15.53
C LEU A 10 -12.70 -0.81 14.15
N ASN A 11 -13.32 -0.19 13.15
CA ASN A 11 -13.37 -0.66 11.77
C ASN A 11 -11.97 -1.05 11.26
N LYS A 12 -11.67 -2.35 11.28
CA LYS A 12 -10.37 -2.90 10.87
C LYS A 12 -10.25 -2.85 9.35
N LYS A 13 -9.88 -1.69 8.82
CA LYS A 13 -9.30 -1.61 7.46
C LYS A 13 -7.83 -2.03 7.44
N ASP A 14 -7.26 -2.38 8.60
CA ASP A 14 -5.88 -2.83 8.76
C ASP A 14 -5.79 -4.36 8.63
N GLY A 15 -5.94 -4.86 7.40
CA GLY A 15 -5.50 -6.21 7.07
C GLY A 15 -3.97 -6.25 6.98
N GLN A 16 -3.34 -7.16 7.71
CA GLN A 16 -1.89 -7.37 7.61
C GLN A 16 -1.58 -8.20 6.36
N LEU A 17 -0.65 -7.72 5.53
CA LEU A 17 -0.13 -8.44 4.37
C LEU A 17 1.31 -8.86 4.68
N LEU A 18 1.55 -10.15 4.92
CA LEU A 18 2.89 -10.70 5.14
C LEU A 18 3.48 -11.15 3.80
N ILE A 19 4.60 -10.54 3.40
CA ILE A 19 5.29 -10.84 2.14
C ILE A 19 6.70 -11.32 2.48
N ARG A 20 7.16 -12.39 1.82
CA ARG A 20 8.55 -12.84 1.88
C ARG A 20 9.25 -12.38 0.60
N ILE A 21 10.34 -11.63 0.78
CA ILE A 21 11.23 -11.17 -0.28
C ILE A 21 12.68 -11.43 0.16
N ASN A 22 13.63 -11.30 -0.76
CA ASN A 22 15.04 -11.42 -0.42
C ASN A 22 15.47 -10.32 0.56
N THR A 23 16.38 -10.66 1.48
CA THR A 23 16.87 -9.74 2.51
C THR A 23 17.53 -8.50 1.88
N ALA A 24 18.36 -8.70 0.86
CA ALA A 24 19.04 -7.60 0.18
C ALA A 24 18.04 -6.60 -0.44
N GLU A 25 17.04 -7.09 -1.16
CA GLU A 25 16.01 -6.26 -1.80
C GLU A 25 15.17 -5.47 -0.78
N ARG A 26 14.82 -6.11 0.34
CA ARG A 26 14.15 -5.44 1.46
C ARG A 26 14.99 -4.29 1.99
N ASP A 27 16.27 -4.55 2.26
CA ASP A 27 17.14 -3.58 2.89
C ASP A 27 17.38 -2.39 1.93
N GLU A 28 17.60 -2.63 0.64
CA GLU A 28 17.66 -1.58 -0.38
C GLU A 28 16.36 -0.74 -0.44
N PHE A 29 15.19 -1.39 -0.41
CA PHE A 29 13.91 -0.68 -0.42
C PHE A 29 13.73 0.21 0.83
N ILE A 30 14.11 -0.29 2.01
CA ILE A 30 14.02 0.47 3.26
C ILE A 30 14.98 1.66 3.22
N HIS A 31 16.24 1.45 2.82
CA HIS A 31 17.23 2.53 2.69
C HIS A 31 16.78 3.62 1.71
N LEU A 32 16.15 3.24 0.61
CA LEU A 32 15.58 4.20 -0.34
C LEU A 32 14.41 4.97 0.28
N CYS A 33 13.52 4.30 1.02
CA CYS A 33 12.42 4.97 1.69
C CYS A 33 12.92 6.01 2.71
N ASP A 34 13.95 5.65 3.49
CA ASP A 34 14.58 6.54 4.47
C ASP A 34 15.22 7.76 3.80
N SER A 35 15.91 7.54 2.67
CA SER A 35 16.51 8.63 1.89
C SER A 35 15.50 9.60 1.29
N LEU A 36 14.25 9.17 1.12
CA LEU A 36 13.14 9.96 0.59
C LEU A 36 12.27 10.58 1.69
N ASP A 37 12.64 10.43 2.97
CA ASP A 37 11.80 10.81 4.13
C ASP A 37 10.39 10.20 4.07
N THR A 38 10.29 8.94 3.61
CA THR A 38 9.03 8.20 3.50
C THR A 38 9.10 6.87 4.24
N SER A 39 7.94 6.32 4.62
CA SER A 39 7.89 4.97 5.17
C SER A 39 7.63 3.93 4.09
N ALA A 40 8.30 2.78 4.19
CA ALA A 40 8.05 1.60 3.37
C ALA A 40 6.55 1.23 3.30
N ALA A 41 5.83 1.34 4.42
CA ALA A 41 4.39 1.10 4.45
C ALA A 41 3.60 2.09 3.58
N ARG A 42 4.00 3.36 3.54
CA ARG A 42 3.34 4.39 2.72
C ARG A 42 3.60 4.17 1.25
N GLU A 43 4.84 3.89 0.87
CA GLU A 43 5.21 3.66 -0.53
C GLU A 43 4.60 2.34 -1.04
N LEU A 44 4.62 1.27 -0.24
CA LEU A 44 3.96 0.01 -0.60
C LEU A 44 2.44 0.19 -0.79
N ARG A 45 1.75 0.94 0.09
CA ARG A 45 0.32 1.23 -0.07
C ARG A 45 0.02 2.05 -1.32
N LYS A 46 0.84 3.05 -1.64
CA LYS A 46 0.71 3.82 -2.88
C LYS A 46 0.93 2.93 -4.09
N PHE A 47 1.99 2.12 -4.07
CA PHE A 47 2.30 1.18 -5.14
C PHE A 47 1.14 0.21 -5.37
N ILE A 48 0.62 -0.42 -4.32
CA ILE A 48 -0.55 -1.31 -4.40
C ILE A 48 -1.75 -0.59 -5.01
N ARG A 49 -2.08 0.63 -4.57
CA ARG A 49 -3.21 1.40 -5.14
C ARG A 49 -3.01 1.75 -6.60
N SER A 50 -1.83 2.23 -6.97
CA SER A 50 -1.48 2.56 -8.36
C SER A 50 -1.48 1.33 -9.24
N PHE A 51 -0.98 0.21 -8.74
CA PHE A 51 -0.99 -1.08 -9.43
C PHE A 51 -2.43 -1.57 -9.65
N ILE A 52 -3.27 -1.55 -8.62
CA ILE A 52 -4.69 -1.89 -8.73
C ILE A 52 -5.37 -1.00 -9.78
N LYS A 53 -5.19 0.33 -9.71
CA LYS A 53 -5.78 1.27 -10.66
C LYS A 53 -5.35 0.96 -12.09
N LYS A 54 -4.05 0.78 -12.34
CA LYS A 54 -3.49 0.48 -13.66
C LYS A 54 -4.06 -0.81 -14.26
N ASN A 55 -4.25 -1.84 -13.46
CA ASN A 55 -4.72 -3.15 -13.93
C ASN A 55 -6.26 -3.26 -13.95
N GLN A 56 -6.98 -2.47 -13.16
CA GLN A 56 -8.44 -2.37 -13.23
C GLN A 56 -8.91 -1.55 -14.43
N SER A 57 -8.13 -0.55 -14.86
CA SER A 57 -8.39 0.21 -16.08
C SER A 57 -7.84 -0.45 -17.34
N ALA A 58 -7.17 -1.60 -17.25
CA ALA A 58 -6.64 -2.33 -18.41
C ALA A 58 -7.71 -3.07 -19.23
N ASP A 59 -9.00 -2.93 -18.87
CA ASP A 59 -10.14 -3.20 -19.75
C ASP A 59 -10.70 -1.92 -20.40
N ILE A 60 -9.93 -0.82 -20.42
CA ILE A 60 -10.26 0.35 -21.23
C ILE A 60 -8.95 0.91 -21.84
N PRO A 61 -8.69 0.71 -23.14
CA PRO A 61 -7.61 1.40 -23.83
C PRO A 61 -7.98 2.87 -23.88
N THR A 62 -7.38 3.69 -23.01
CA THR A 62 -7.36 5.15 -23.21
C THR A 62 -6.15 5.45 -24.09
N GLU A 63 -6.32 5.16 -25.39
CA GLU A 63 -5.77 6.07 -26.39
C GLU A 63 -6.44 7.44 -26.22
N GLU A 64 -5.67 8.46 -26.61
CA GLU A 64 -6.05 9.86 -26.74
C GLU A 64 -6.11 10.69 -25.45
N GLN A 65 -5.04 11.46 -25.23
CA GLN A 65 -5.08 12.92 -25.43
C GLN A 65 -3.66 13.50 -25.39
N HIS A 66 -3.01 13.54 -26.56
CA HIS A 66 -2.04 14.59 -26.87
C HIS A 66 -2.79 15.66 -27.65
N CYS A 67 -2.82 16.88 -27.11
CA CYS A 67 -3.42 18.04 -27.73
C CYS A 67 -2.38 18.69 -28.66
N GLY A 68 -2.73 18.92 -29.93
CA GLY A 68 -1.92 19.62 -30.92
C GLY A 68 -2.52 19.57 -32.30
#